data_AF-D7GS51-F1
#
_entry.id   AF-D7GS51-F1
#
_cell.length_a   1.000
_cell.length_b   1.000
_cell.length_c   1.000
_cell.angle_alpha   90.00
_cell.angle_beta   90.00
_cell.angle_gamma   90.00
#
_symmetry.space_group_name_H-M   'P 1'
#
loop_
_entity.id
_entity.type
_entity.pdbx_description
1 polymer ?
#
loop_
_entity_poly.entity_id
_entity_poly.type
_entity_poly.pdbx_seq_one_letter_code
_entity_poly.pdbx_strand_id
1 'polypeptide(L)'
;MHVISEKGNMNHKKDYPTAVKLLSWLPALCVAITIFWFSAQPAAESAEMSDTVSRLILILGTKLGFFHGDPAQYADLIELMSFPVRKAAHMTEYLVFYCTVRFGLHFTYRTSNMKLRLLIALAIVFLYACTDEFHQLFVPGRAGRFTDVLIDCFGCAVVTLICLHFYQLDNKNSSS
;
A
#
# COMPACT_ATOMS: atom_id res chain seq x y z
N MET A 1 -10.73 52.84 26.66
CA MET A 1 -9.63 51.88 26.88
C MET A 1 -9.90 50.67 25.98
N HIS A 2 -9.41 50.72 24.74
CA HIS A 2 -9.62 49.66 23.74
C HIS A 2 -8.59 48.57 23.99
N VAL A 3 -9.02 47.43 24.54
CA VAL A 3 -8.20 46.21 24.58
C VAL A 3 -8.41 45.52 23.24
N ILE A 4 -7.46 45.69 22.32
CA ILE A 4 -7.37 44.87 21.11
C ILE A 4 -6.87 43.50 21.57
N SER A 5 -7.77 42.53 21.63
CA SER A 5 -7.42 41.11 21.77
C SER A 5 -6.80 40.65 20.46
N GLU A 6 -5.47 40.60 20.38
CA GLU A 6 -4.77 39.88 19.32
C GLU A 6 -5.14 38.40 19.40
N LYS A 7 -6.06 37.97 18.55
CA LYS A 7 -6.22 36.54 18.22
C LYS A 7 -4.97 36.13 17.45
N GLY A 8 -3.94 35.69 18.18
CA GLY A 8 -2.77 35.06 17.63
C GLY A 8 -3.19 33.88 16.76
N ASN A 9 -2.99 34.01 15.45
CA ASN A 9 -3.18 32.95 14.48
C ASN A 9 -2.15 31.84 14.76
N MET A 10 -2.55 30.86 15.57
CA MET A 10 -1.76 29.69 15.95
C MET A 10 -1.65 28.69 14.78
N ASN A 11 -1.04 29.11 13.68
CA ASN A 11 -0.61 28.23 12.59
C ASN A 11 0.90 27.99 12.66
N HIS A 12 1.40 27.63 13.84
CA HIS A 12 2.80 27.24 14.00
C HIS A 12 3.01 25.86 13.36
N LYS A 13 3.32 25.83 12.06
CA LYS A 13 3.67 24.59 11.35
C LYS A 13 4.87 23.96 12.07
N LYS A 14 4.69 22.75 12.60
CA LYS A 14 5.72 22.03 13.36
C LYS A 14 6.91 21.74 12.42
N ASP A 15 8.04 22.38 12.66
CA ASP A 15 9.26 22.14 11.89
C ASP A 15 10.08 21.05 12.56
N TYR A 16 10.14 19.89 11.91
CA TYR A 16 10.90 18.76 12.43
C TYR A 16 12.39 18.90 12.07
N PRO A 17 13.31 18.46 12.96
CA PRO A 17 14.73 18.37 12.65
C PRO A 17 14.99 17.54 11.38
N THR A 18 16.04 17.86 10.63
CA THR A 18 16.42 17.15 9.39
C THR A 18 16.59 15.64 9.62
N ALA A 19 17.16 15.23 10.76
CA ALA A 19 17.29 13.83 11.11
C ALA A 19 15.93 13.11 11.20
N VAL A 20 14.93 13.72 11.85
CA VAL A 20 13.57 13.15 11.97
C VAL A 20 12.91 13.03 10.60
N LYS A 21 13.09 14.04 9.76
CA LYS A 21 12.61 14.03 8.36
C LYS A 21 13.19 12.84 7.61
N LEU A 22 14.51 12.63 7.65
CA LEU A 22 15.17 11.51 6.98
C LEU A 22 14.75 10.14 7.55
N LEU A 23 14.77 10.01 8.88
CA LEU A 23 14.41 8.75 9.55
C LEU A 23 12.95 8.35 9.30
N SER A 24 12.04 9.31 9.09
CA SER A 24 10.64 9.02 8.79
C SER A 24 10.42 8.30 7.45
N TRP A 25 11.39 8.31 6.54
CA TRP A 25 11.34 7.59 5.27
C TRP A 25 11.91 6.18 5.33
N LEU A 26 12.60 5.80 6.42
CA LEU A 26 13.16 4.45 6.56
C LEU A 26 12.11 3.34 6.37
N PRO A 27 10.90 3.42 6.96
CA PRO A 27 9.88 2.39 6.73
C PRO A 27 9.49 2.26 5.25
N ALA A 28 9.34 3.38 4.54
CA ALA A 28 9.01 3.38 3.11
C ALA A 28 10.13 2.75 2.29
N LEU A 29 11.40 3.08 2.60
CA LEU A 29 12.55 2.49 1.95
C LEU A 29 12.65 0.98 2.19
N CYS A 30 12.42 0.53 3.43
CA CYS A 30 12.42 -0.90 3.76
C CYS A 30 11.34 -1.65 2.97
N VAL A 31 10.11 -1.13 2.90
CA VAL A 31 9.03 -1.79 2.16
C VAL A 31 9.30 -1.77 0.65
N ALA A 32 9.83 -0.68 0.10
CA ALA A 32 10.24 -0.64 -1.30
C ALA A 32 11.31 -1.71 -1.61
N ILE A 33 12.34 -1.85 -0.76
CA ILE A 33 13.36 -2.89 -0.94
C ILE A 33 12.71 -4.30 -0.90
N THR A 34 11.78 -4.53 0.02
CA THR A 34 11.04 -5.79 0.11
C THR A 34 10.23 -6.08 -1.16
N ILE A 35 9.49 -5.10 -1.69
CA ILE A 35 8.72 -5.25 -2.93
C ILE A 35 9.65 -5.58 -4.10
N PHE A 36 10.73 -4.83 -4.25
CA PHE A 36 11.69 -5.04 -5.32
C PHE A 36 12.31 -6.44 -5.26
N TRP A 37 12.63 -6.93 -4.06
CA TRP A 37 13.12 -8.30 -3.88
C TRP A 37 12.07 -9.33 -4.31
N PHE A 38 10.82 -9.22 -3.85
CA PHE A 38 9.77 -10.14 -4.29
C PHE A 38 9.51 -10.07 -5.80
N SER A 39 9.61 -8.90 -6.41
CA SER A 39 9.48 -8.73 -7.87
C SER A 39 10.67 -9.27 -8.66
N ALA A 40 11.86 -9.38 -8.05
CA ALA A 40 13.03 -9.99 -8.67
C ALA A 40 12.96 -11.53 -8.79
N GLN A 41 12.00 -12.16 -8.11
CA GLN A 41 11.83 -13.61 -8.17
C GLN A 41 11.22 -14.06 -9.51
N PRO A 42 11.77 -15.12 -10.14
CA PRO A 42 11.16 -15.75 -11.30
C PRO A 42 9.71 -16.14 -11.07
N ALA A 43 8.91 -16.19 -12.15
CA ALA A 43 7.48 -16.47 -12.04
C ALA A 43 7.17 -17.83 -11.39
N ALA A 44 8.01 -18.84 -11.59
CA ALA A 44 7.85 -20.16 -10.98
C ALA A 44 7.99 -20.11 -9.44
N GLU A 45 9.01 -19.42 -8.93
CA GLU A 45 9.23 -19.27 -7.49
C GLU A 45 8.10 -18.45 -6.84
N SER A 46 7.69 -17.35 -7.50
CA SER A 46 6.56 -16.53 -7.04
C SER A 46 5.24 -17.31 -7.00
N ALA A 47 5.01 -18.21 -7.96
CA ALA A 47 3.86 -19.10 -7.98
C ALA A 47 3.91 -20.12 -6.84
N GLU A 48 5.05 -20.78 -6.61
CA GLU A 48 5.23 -21.76 -5.54
C GLU A 48 4.96 -21.16 -4.14
N MET A 49 5.40 -19.92 -3.91
CA MET A 49 5.08 -19.20 -2.66
C MET A 49 3.57 -19.02 -2.49
N SER A 50 2.87 -18.64 -3.57
CA SER A 50 1.43 -18.41 -3.55
C SER A 50 0.64 -19.71 -3.38
N ASP A 51 1.14 -20.80 -3.96
CA ASP A 51 0.58 -22.15 -3.81
C ASP A 51 0.73 -22.64 -2.36
N THR A 52 1.87 -22.35 -1.73
CA THR A 52 2.13 -22.68 -0.33
C THR A 52 1.16 -21.96 0.60
N VAL A 53 0.95 -20.66 0.38
CA VAL A 53 -0.05 -19.88 1.14
C VAL A 53 -1.47 -20.41 0.88
N SER A 54 -1.80 -20.74 -0.36
CA SER A 54 -3.11 -21.31 -0.72
C SER A 54 -3.35 -22.65 -0.03
N ARG A 55 -2.35 -23.55 0.01
CA ARG A 55 -2.40 -24.80 0.79
C ARG A 55 -2.65 -24.55 2.27
N LEU A 56 -1.93 -23.59 2.86
CA LEU A 56 -2.09 -23.26 4.28
C LEU A 56 -3.52 -22.79 4.58
N ILE A 57 -4.07 -21.90 3.74
CA ILE A 57 -5.46 -21.42 3.86
C ILE A 57 -6.44 -22.59 3.80
N LEU A 58 -6.27 -23.52 2.86
CA LEU A 58 -7.16 -24.68 2.71
C LEU A 58 -7.06 -25.67 3.87
N ILE A 59 -5.85 -25.94 4.37
CA ILE A 59 -5.64 -26.80 5.54
C ILE A 59 -6.31 -26.20 6.77
N LEU A 60 -6.12 -24.89 7.00
CA LEU A 60 -6.76 -24.20 8.12
C LEU A 60 -8.29 -24.19 7.97
N GLY A 61 -8.80 -23.89 6.77
CA GLY A 61 -10.23 -23.92 6.49
C GLY A 61 -10.85 -25.30 6.69
N THR A 62 -10.14 -26.38 6.31
CA THR A 62 -10.58 -27.76 6.54
C THR A 62 -10.62 -28.07 8.04
N LYS A 63 -9.58 -27.70 8.80
CA LYS A 63 -9.55 -27.87 10.26
C LYS A 63 -10.67 -27.11 11.00
N LEU A 64 -11.06 -25.95 10.46
CA LEU A 64 -12.13 -25.12 11.01
C LEU A 64 -13.53 -25.54 10.53
N GLY A 65 -13.64 -26.55 9.66
CA GLY A 65 -14.91 -27.05 9.12
C GLY A 65 -15.50 -26.22 7.98
N PHE A 66 -14.74 -25.29 7.38
CA PHE A 66 -15.17 -24.54 6.20
C PHE A 66 -15.08 -25.36 4.90
N PHE A 67 -14.17 -26.32 4.84
CA PHE A 67 -13.99 -27.21 3.69
C PHE A 67 -14.11 -28.66 4.12
N HIS A 68 -14.70 -29.49 3.25
CA HIS A 68 -14.86 -30.93 3.46
C HIS A 68 -14.13 -31.68 2.34
N GLY A 69 -13.09 -32.43 2.69
CA GLY A 69 -12.28 -33.17 1.71
C GLY A 69 -10.88 -33.47 2.24
N ASP A 70 -10.16 -34.33 1.51
CA ASP A 70 -8.75 -34.59 1.78
C ASP A 70 -7.89 -33.46 1.21
N PRO A 71 -7.07 -32.78 2.03
CA PRO A 71 -6.12 -31.77 1.56
C PRO A 71 -5.18 -32.24 0.42
N ALA A 72 -4.96 -33.54 0.29
CA ALA A 72 -4.18 -34.11 -0.81
C ALA A 72 -4.86 -33.95 -2.18
N GLN A 73 -6.18 -33.77 -2.23
CA GLN A 73 -6.96 -33.64 -3.46
C GLN A 73 -7.14 -32.19 -3.93
N TYR A 74 -6.64 -31.19 -3.19
CA TYR A 74 -6.85 -29.78 -3.51
C TYR A 74 -5.95 -29.20 -4.59
N ALA A 75 -5.25 -30.01 -5.39
CA ALA A 75 -4.30 -29.51 -6.40
C ALA A 75 -4.91 -28.44 -7.33
N ASP A 76 -6.06 -28.74 -7.94
CA ASP A 76 -6.75 -27.82 -8.85
C ASP A 76 -7.25 -26.55 -8.13
N LEU A 77 -7.70 -26.70 -6.87
CA LEU A 77 -8.18 -25.58 -6.07
C LEU A 77 -7.02 -24.66 -5.64
N ILE A 78 -5.85 -25.22 -5.35
CA ILE A 78 -4.64 -24.47 -5.03
C ILE A 78 -4.21 -23.65 -6.25
N GLU A 79 -4.20 -24.25 -7.44
CA GLU A 79 -3.86 -23.53 -8.67
C GLU A 79 -4.84 -22.36 -8.91
N LEU A 80 -6.13 -22.58 -8.70
CA LEU A 80 -7.17 -21.55 -8.80
C LEU A 80 -6.98 -20.42 -7.77
N MET A 81 -6.58 -20.76 -6.53
CA MET A 81 -6.37 -19.80 -5.45
C MET A 81 -5.02 -19.08 -5.52
N SER A 82 -4.01 -19.68 -6.14
CA SER A 82 -2.67 -19.14 -6.25
C SER A 82 -2.65 -17.74 -6.87
N PHE A 83 -3.40 -17.57 -7.97
CA PHE A 83 -3.49 -16.27 -8.64
C PHE A 83 -4.09 -15.16 -7.77
N PRO A 84 -5.31 -15.30 -7.19
CA PRO A 84 -5.87 -14.26 -6.34
C PRO A 84 -5.07 -14.04 -5.05
N VAL A 85 -4.48 -15.08 -4.45
CA VAL A 85 -3.59 -14.94 -3.28
C VAL A 85 -2.38 -14.08 -3.62
N ARG A 86 -1.72 -14.34 -4.76
CA ARG A 86 -0.58 -13.55 -5.23
C ARG A 86 -0.95 -12.08 -5.46
N LYS A 87 -2.08 -11.82 -6.12
CA LYS A 87 -2.55 -10.46 -6.36
C LYS A 87 -2.94 -9.74 -5.07
N ALA A 88 -3.57 -10.44 -4.12
CA ALA A 88 -3.86 -9.88 -2.81
C ALA A 88 -2.59 -9.55 -2.01
N ALA A 89 -1.54 -10.37 -2.11
CA ALA A 89 -0.25 -10.11 -1.50
C ALA A 89 0.38 -8.82 -2.05
N HIS A 90 0.50 -8.69 -3.37
CA HIS A 90 1.03 -7.47 -3.99
C HIS A 90 0.20 -6.23 -3.64
N MET A 91 -1.13 -6.29 -3.74
CA MET A 91 -2.00 -5.21 -3.29
C MET A 91 -1.75 -4.79 -1.83
N THR A 92 -1.48 -5.76 -0.95
CA THR A 92 -1.18 -5.50 0.46
C THR A 92 0.19 -4.84 0.62
N GLU A 93 1.22 -5.32 -0.08
CA GLU A 93 2.56 -4.74 -0.09
C GLU A 93 2.53 -3.26 -0.51
N TYR A 94 1.84 -2.97 -1.61
CA TYR A 94 1.69 -1.61 -2.13
C TYR A 94 0.84 -0.72 -1.20
N LEU A 95 -0.18 -1.27 -0.53
CA LEU A 95 -0.94 -0.54 0.48
C LEU A 95 -0.08 -0.19 1.71
N VAL A 96 0.76 -1.11 2.18
CA VAL A 96 1.71 -0.83 3.28
C VAL A 96 2.74 0.21 2.84
N PHE A 97 3.23 0.11 1.59
CA PHE A 97 4.12 1.13 1.02
C PHE A 97 3.45 2.50 0.96
N TYR A 98 2.20 2.58 0.53
CA TYR A 98 1.41 3.82 0.55
C TYR A 98 1.29 4.43 1.96
N CYS A 99 1.01 3.60 2.97
CA CYS A 99 0.92 4.05 4.36
C CYS A 99 2.27 4.60 4.87
N THR A 100 3.37 3.94 4.55
CA THR A 100 4.71 4.36 4.97
C THR A 100 5.19 5.61 4.21
N VAL A 101 4.86 5.76 2.93
CA VAL A 101 5.08 7.00 2.16
C VAL A 101 4.28 8.17 2.75
N ARG A 102 3.01 7.95 3.11
CA ARG A 102 2.19 8.96 3.81
C ARG A 102 2.79 9.37 5.14
N PHE A 103 3.36 8.41 5.87
CA PHE A 103 4.07 8.66 7.12
C PHE A 103 5.30 9.54 6.85
N GLY A 104 6.16 9.22 5.88
CA GLY A 104 7.30 10.06 5.51
C GLY A 104 6.89 11.48 5.10
N LEU A 105 5.88 11.60 4.23
CA LEU A 105 5.32 12.88 3.78
C LEU A 105 4.73 13.72 4.93
N HIS A 106 4.27 13.10 6.02
CA HIS A 106 3.79 13.83 7.18
C HIS A 106 4.89 14.68 7.85
N PHE A 107 6.13 14.20 7.85
CA PHE A 107 7.24 14.90 8.49
C PHE A 107 8.00 15.82 7.53
N THR A 108 8.01 15.51 6.23
CA THR A 108 8.77 16.30 5.24
C THR A 108 7.96 17.37 4.53
N TYR A 109 6.69 17.11 4.24
CA TYR A 109 5.90 18.01 3.40
C TYR A 109 5.05 18.97 4.24
N ARG A 110 5.42 20.27 4.23
CA ARG A 110 4.83 21.33 5.08
C ARG A 110 3.44 21.82 4.65
N THR A 111 2.80 21.18 3.66
CA THR A 111 1.44 21.59 3.27
C THR A 111 0.44 21.14 4.33
N SER A 112 -0.49 22.02 4.69
CA SER A 112 -1.68 21.64 5.48
C SER A 112 -2.74 20.98 4.60
N ASN A 113 -2.59 21.02 3.28
CA ASN A 113 -3.54 20.44 2.34
C ASN A 113 -3.44 18.90 2.37
N MET A 114 -4.31 18.27 3.17
CA MET A 114 -4.41 16.81 3.27
C MET A 114 -4.68 16.16 1.92
N LYS A 115 -5.55 16.76 1.09
CA LYS A 115 -5.88 16.22 -0.24
C LYS A 115 -4.63 16.10 -1.10
N LEU A 116 -3.82 17.15 -1.13
CA LEU A 116 -2.56 17.16 -1.88
C LEU A 116 -1.58 16.10 -1.37
N ARG A 117 -1.45 15.93 -0.05
CA ARG A 117 -0.59 14.89 0.54
C ARG A 117 -1.01 13.47 0.14
N LEU A 118 -2.33 13.20 0.14
CA LEU A 118 -2.87 11.91 -0.27
C LEU A 118 -2.60 11.63 -1.76
N LEU A 119 -2.80 12.63 -2.63
CA LEU A 119 -2.55 12.49 -4.06
C LEU A 119 -1.07 12.34 -4.40
N ILE A 120 -0.17 13.07 -3.71
CA ILE A 120 1.27 12.89 -3.89
C ILE A 120 1.71 11.49 -3.46
N ALA A 121 1.21 10.99 -2.31
CA ALA A 121 1.51 9.63 -1.87
C ALA A 121 1.05 8.59 -2.90
N LEU A 122 -0.17 8.76 -3.44
CA LEU A 122 -0.72 7.86 -4.45
C LEU A 122 0.12 7.91 -5.74
N ALA A 123 0.53 9.10 -6.18
CA ALA A 123 1.38 9.27 -7.35
C ALA A 123 2.75 8.61 -7.18
N ILE A 124 3.39 8.74 -6.01
CA ILE A 124 4.68 8.08 -5.71
C ILE A 124 4.54 6.56 -5.81
N VAL A 125 3.51 5.99 -5.19
CA VAL A 125 3.26 4.54 -5.20
C VAL A 125 2.93 4.04 -6.59
N PHE A 126 2.10 4.77 -7.34
CA PHE A 126 1.78 4.44 -8.73
C PHE A 126 3.02 4.45 -9.63
N LEU A 127 3.86 5.48 -9.52
CA LEU A 127 5.11 5.53 -10.28
C LEU A 127 6.05 4.39 -9.90
N TYR A 128 6.14 4.06 -8.60
CA TYR A 128 6.92 2.93 -8.14
C TYR A 128 6.40 1.59 -8.70
N ALA A 129 5.08 1.38 -8.72
CA ALA A 129 4.46 0.21 -9.33
C ALA A 129 4.78 0.09 -10.84
N CYS A 130 4.76 1.22 -11.56
CA CYS A 130 5.21 1.25 -12.95
C CYS A 130 6.68 0.84 -13.10
N THR A 131 7.56 1.29 -12.21
CA THR A 131 8.98 0.89 -12.25
C THR A 131 9.19 -0.57 -11.91
N ASP A 132 8.37 -1.13 -11.04
CA ASP A 132 8.44 -2.53 -10.64
C ASP A 132 7.97 -3.46 -11.77
N GLU A 133 6.85 -3.14 -12.42
CA GLU A 133 6.39 -3.87 -13.62
C GLU A 133 7.37 -3.74 -14.79
N PHE A 134 8.03 -2.59 -14.94
CA PHE A 134 9.12 -2.45 -15.89
C PHE A 134 10.31 -3.33 -15.53
N HIS A 135 10.71 -3.40 -14.25
CA HIS A 135 11.77 -4.28 -13.78
C HIS A 135 11.44 -5.76 -14.02
N GLN A 136 10.18 -6.16 -13.82
CA GLN A 136 9.71 -7.53 -14.08
C GLN A 136 9.85 -7.95 -15.54
N LEU A 137 9.91 -7.02 -16.52
CA LEU A 137 10.19 -7.38 -17.92
C LEU A 137 11.58 -8.04 -18.10
N PHE A 138 12.49 -7.85 -17.15
CA PHE A 138 13.82 -8.44 -17.15
C PHE A 138 13.91 -9.71 -16.30
N VAL A 139 12.81 -10.14 -15.67
CA VAL A 139 12.76 -11.30 -14.78
C VAL A 139 12.18 -12.52 -15.52
N PRO A 140 12.83 -13.69 -15.48
CA PRO A 140 12.37 -14.88 -16.21
C PRO A 140 10.93 -15.30 -15.88
N GLY A 141 10.12 -15.47 -16.93
CA GLY A 141 8.73 -15.92 -16.82
C GLY A 141 7.73 -14.87 -16.31
N ARG A 142 8.20 -13.68 -15.92
CA ARG A 142 7.35 -12.55 -15.56
C ARG A 142 6.93 -11.78 -16.82
N ALA A 143 5.82 -11.06 -16.73
CA ALA A 143 5.35 -10.19 -17.80
C ALA A 143 4.95 -8.85 -17.18
N GLY A 144 5.58 -7.76 -17.61
CA GLY A 144 5.20 -6.42 -17.20
C GLY A 144 3.84 -6.06 -17.78
N ARG A 145 2.82 -5.93 -16.92
CA ARG A 145 1.44 -5.66 -17.31
C ARG A 145 0.94 -4.40 -16.62
N PHE A 146 0.48 -3.44 -17.42
CA PHE A 146 -0.13 -2.23 -16.84
C PHE A 146 -1.38 -2.53 -16.01
N THR A 147 -2.10 -3.62 -16.30
CA THR A 147 -3.21 -4.09 -15.45
C THR A 147 -2.76 -4.44 -14.04
N ASP A 148 -1.54 -4.94 -13.88
CA ASP A 148 -1.00 -5.34 -12.59
C ASP A 148 -0.67 -4.10 -11.75
N VAL A 149 -0.11 -3.04 -12.36
CA VAL A 149 0.00 -1.69 -11.75
C VAL A 149 -1.34 -1.22 -11.18
N LEU A 150 -2.41 -1.34 -11.97
CA LEU A 150 -3.75 -0.88 -11.56
C LEU A 150 -4.31 -1.70 -10.40
N ILE A 151 -4.11 -3.02 -10.41
CA ILE A 151 -4.52 -3.93 -9.34
C ILE A 151 -3.77 -3.57 -8.06
N ASP A 152 -2.44 -3.46 -8.13
CA ASP A 152 -1.58 -3.19 -6.98
C ASP A 152 -1.89 -1.82 -6.35
N CYS A 153 -2.24 -0.83 -7.18
CA CYS A 153 -2.62 0.50 -6.72
C CYS A 153 -4.10 0.61 -6.29
N PHE A 154 -4.93 -0.41 -6.53
CA PHE A 154 -6.38 -0.33 -6.27
C PHE A 154 -6.68 -0.09 -4.79
N GLY A 155 -6.04 -0.84 -3.90
CA GLY A 155 -6.19 -0.66 -2.45
C GLY A 155 -5.79 0.75 -1.99
N CYS A 156 -4.68 1.28 -2.53
CA CYS A 156 -4.19 2.63 -2.27
C CYS A 156 -5.19 3.70 -2.72
N ALA A 157 -5.81 3.51 -3.89
CA ALA A 157 -6.84 4.41 -4.42
C ALA A 157 -8.10 4.41 -3.55
N VAL A 158 -8.58 3.23 -3.15
CA VAL A 158 -9.75 3.09 -2.25
C VAL A 158 -9.49 3.80 -0.92
N VAL A 159 -8.35 3.55 -0.28
CA VAL A 159 -7.99 4.22 0.99
C VAL A 159 -7.86 5.74 0.80
N THR A 160 -7.29 6.18 -0.31
CA THR A 160 -7.22 7.62 -0.66
C THR A 160 -8.62 8.24 -0.72
N LEU A 161 -9.55 7.60 -1.43
CA LEU A 161 -10.93 8.08 -1.57
C LEU A 161 -11.67 8.12 -0.23
N ILE A 162 -11.52 7.08 0.59
CA ILE A 162 -12.12 7.03 1.94
C ILE A 162 -11.59 8.20 2.80
N CYS A 163 -10.27 8.41 2.83
CA CYS A 163 -9.67 9.53 3.57
C CYS A 163 -10.16 10.89 3.05
N LEU A 164 -10.30 11.05 1.73
CA LEU A 164 -10.82 12.28 1.12
C LEU A 164 -12.29 12.52 1.49
N HIS A 165 -13.10 11.48 1.58
CA HIS A 165 -14.50 11.56 1.97
C HIS A 165 -14.64 12.04 3.41
N PHE A 166 -13.97 11.40 4.37
CA PHE A 166 -13.99 11.82 5.77
C PHE A 166 -13.47 13.26 5.96
N TYR A 167 -12.38 13.62 5.28
CA TYR A 167 -11.86 15.00 5.32
C TYR A 167 -12.87 16.04 4.82
N GLN A 168 -13.71 15.70 3.85
CA GLN A 168 -14.77 16.62 3.37
C GLN A 168 -15.90 16.77 4.39
N LEU A 169 -16.29 15.69 5.06
CA LEU A 169 -17.31 15.72 6.12
C LEU A 169 -16.85 16.60 7.29
N ASP A 170 -15.60 16.44 7.75
CA ASP A 170 -15.06 17.22 8.87
C ASP A 170 -15.02 18.71 8.57
N ASN A 171 -14.64 19.10 7.34
CA ASN A 171 -14.63 20.50 6.93
C ASN A 171 -16.04 21.09 6.82
N LYS A 172 -17.02 20.29 6.38
CA LYS A 172 -18.43 20.73 6.31
C LYS A 172 -19.00 20.98 7.71
N ASN A 173 -18.74 20.07 8.65
CA ASN A 173 -19.19 20.18 10.04
C ASN A 173 -18.50 21.32 10.80
N SER A 174 -17.23 21.63 10.49
CA SER A 174 -16.50 22.74 11.10
C SER A 174 -16.90 24.12 10.57
N SER A 175 -17.63 24.17 9.44
CA SER A 175 -18.09 25.40 8.80
C SER A 175 -19.57 25.73 9.05
N SER A 176 -20.28 24.86 9.80
CA SER A 176 -21.68 25.04 10.22
C SER A 176 -21.74 25.46 11.68
#